data_AF-A0A0K8Q2U4-F1
#
_entry.id   AF-A0A0K8Q2U4-F1
#
_cell.length_a   1.000
_cell.length_b   1.000
_cell.length_c   1.000
_cell.angle_alpha   90.00
_cell.angle_beta   90.00
_cell.angle_gamma   90.00
#
_symmetry.space_group_name_H-M   'P 1'
#
loop_
_entity.id
_entity.type
_entity.pdbx_description
1 polymer ?
#
loop_
_entity_poly.entity_id
_entity_poly.type
_entity_poly.pdbx_seq_one_letter_code
_entity_poly.pdbx_strand_id
1 'polypeptide(L)'
;MALRAPHAHVYAVDVNERCVTLTNENAGLLGLDNLTASLPDAVDPELRFDTIWSNPPIRVGKDELHSLLLQWLPRLAPGGSAWLVVQKNLGSDSLQRWLAAELDSTFTVTRESTSKSFRILRVRKASR
;
A
#
# COMPACT_ATOMS: atom_id res chain seq x y z
N MET A 1 11.79 -3.11 -4.74
CA MET A 1 10.81 -2.89 -5.82
C MET A 1 11.46 -2.23 -7.02
N ALA A 2 12.05 -1.04 -6.87
CA ALA A 2 12.73 -0.30 -7.94
C ALA A 2 13.71 -1.16 -8.78
N LEU A 3 14.61 -1.92 -8.13
CA LEU A 3 15.51 -2.89 -8.80
C LEU A 3 14.80 -3.99 -9.61
N ARG A 4 13.60 -4.41 -9.19
CA ARG A 4 12.83 -5.49 -9.83
C ARG A 4 11.91 -4.98 -10.94
N ALA A 5 11.63 -3.69 -10.97
CA ALA A 5 10.71 -3.04 -11.90
C ALA A 5 11.33 -1.73 -12.42
N PRO A 6 12.40 -1.81 -13.25
CA PRO A 6 13.15 -0.63 -13.69
C PRO A 6 12.31 0.34 -14.53
N HIS A 7 11.22 -0.13 -15.15
CA HIS A 7 10.30 0.70 -15.92
C HIS A 7 9.18 1.34 -15.08
N ALA A 8 9.06 0.99 -13.80
CA ALA A 8 8.10 1.60 -12.90
C ALA A 8 8.77 2.73 -12.12
N HIS A 9 8.04 3.82 -11.90
CA HIS A 9 8.42 4.81 -10.89
C HIS A 9 7.84 4.39 -9.54
N VAL A 10 8.69 4.23 -8.53
CA VAL A 10 8.32 3.76 -7.20
C VAL A 10 8.21 4.96 -6.25
N TYR A 11 7.02 5.18 -5.71
CA TYR A 11 6.81 6.12 -4.62
C TYR A 11 6.87 5.38 -3.28
N ALA A 12 7.87 5.66 -2.48
CA ALA A 12 7.99 5.16 -1.10
C ALA A 12 7.46 6.22 -0.14
N VAL A 13 6.47 5.87 0.68
CA VAL A 13 5.78 6.83 1.55
C VAL A 13 5.88 6.40 2.99
N ASP A 14 6.34 7.29 3.86
CA ASP A 14 6.42 7.07 5.31
C ASP A 14 6.17 8.41 6.04
N VAL A 15 5.57 8.36 7.23
CA VAL A 15 5.35 9.55 8.08
C VAL A 15 6.61 9.93 8.86
N ASN A 16 7.56 9.01 8.98
CA ASN A 16 8.82 9.24 9.67
C ASN A 16 9.86 9.79 8.70
N GLU A 17 10.21 11.07 8.88
CA GLU A 17 11.22 11.77 8.07
C GLU A 17 12.56 11.03 8.01
N ARG A 18 12.94 10.34 9.09
CA ARG A 18 14.17 9.53 9.11
C ARG A 18 14.07 8.33 8.17
N CYS A 19 12.92 7.67 8.09
CA CYS A 19 12.69 6.58 7.15
C CYS A 19 12.76 7.08 5.70
N VAL A 20 12.20 8.25 5.43
CA VAL A 20 12.24 8.91 4.11
C VAL A 20 13.69 9.19 3.70
N THR A 21 14.45 9.87 4.56
CA THR A 21 15.87 10.19 4.30
C THR A 21 16.69 8.94 4.03
N LEU A 22 16.60 7.93 4.91
CA LEU A 22 17.34 6.67 4.74
C LEU A 22 16.95 5.93 3.45
N THR A 23 15.67 5.99 3.05
CA THR A 23 15.21 5.34 1.81
C THR A 23 15.80 6.03 0.57
N ASN A 24 15.84 7.37 0.55
CA ASN A 24 16.46 8.13 -0.53
C ASN A 24 17.98 7.93 -0.58
N GLU A 25 18.68 7.91 0.57
CA GLU A 25 20.11 7.60 0.64
C GLU A 25 20.42 6.21 0.10
N ASN A 26 19.64 5.20 0.49
CA ASN A 26 19.78 3.84 -0.02
C ASN A 26 19.54 3.76 -1.54
N ALA A 27 18.57 4.52 -2.06
CA ALA A 27 18.34 4.62 -3.50
C ALA A 27 19.56 5.21 -4.23
N GLY A 28 20.14 6.29 -3.69
CA GLY A 28 21.36 6.89 -4.21
C GLY A 28 22.56 5.94 -4.22
N LEU A 29 22.78 5.22 -3.11
CA LEU A 29 23.85 4.21 -3.02
C LEU A 29 23.69 3.05 -4.02
N LEU A 30 22.46 2.74 -4.41
CA LEU A 30 22.14 1.71 -5.39
C LEU A 30 22.00 2.24 -6.83
N GLY A 31 22.19 3.55 -7.05
CA GLY A 31 22.06 4.18 -8.37
C GLY A 31 20.63 4.14 -8.93
N LEU A 32 19.62 4.16 -8.07
CA LEU A 32 18.21 4.08 -8.46
C LEU A 32 17.65 5.48 -8.69
N ASP A 33 17.28 5.78 -9.93
CA ASP A 33 16.62 7.02 -10.36
C ASP A 33 15.09 6.88 -10.43
N ASN A 34 14.59 5.66 -10.38
CA ASN A 34 13.16 5.33 -10.47
C ASN A 34 12.47 5.18 -9.11
N LEU A 35 13.02 5.78 -8.05
CA LEU A 35 12.43 5.78 -6.71
C LEU A 35 12.45 7.18 -6.11
N THR A 36 11.30 7.61 -5.58
CA THR A 36 11.20 8.81 -4.75
C THR A 36 10.60 8.43 -3.40
N ALA A 37 11.30 8.72 -2.31
CA ALA A 37 10.73 8.60 -0.96
C ALA A 37 10.27 9.97 -0.45
N SER A 38 9.07 10.04 0.14
CA SER A 38 8.49 11.28 0.63
C SER A 38 7.53 11.08 1.81
N LEU A 39 7.18 12.18 2.48
CA LEU A 39 6.02 12.23 3.37
C LEU A 39 4.72 12.06 2.56
N PRO A 40 3.60 11.61 3.19
CA PRO A 40 2.32 11.44 2.49
C PRO A 40 1.83 12.69 1.77
N ASP A 41 1.93 13.86 2.41
CA ASP A 41 1.39 15.13 1.90
C ASP A 41 2.17 15.67 0.69
N ALA A 42 3.38 15.17 0.46
CA ALA A 42 4.18 15.54 -0.71
C ALA A 42 3.82 14.73 -1.97
N VAL A 43 3.01 13.67 -1.84
CA VAL A 43 2.56 12.88 -2.99
C VAL A 43 1.36 13.58 -3.62
N ASP A 44 1.48 13.92 -4.90
CA ASP A 44 0.39 14.49 -5.70
C ASP A 44 -0.92 13.70 -5.48
N PRO A 45 -2.01 14.33 -4.99
CA PRO A 45 -3.27 13.64 -4.70
C PRO A 45 -3.93 13.04 -5.96
N GLU A 46 -3.62 13.56 -7.16
CA GLU A 46 -4.16 13.04 -8.42
C GLU A 46 -3.37 11.85 -8.98
N LEU A 47 -2.17 11.59 -8.45
CA LEU A 47 -1.38 10.44 -8.87
C LEU A 47 -2.12 9.14 -8.53
N ARG A 48 -2.21 8.27 -9.53
CA ARG A 48 -2.79 6.92 -9.43
C ARG A 48 -1.71 5.86 -9.61
N PHE A 49 -1.91 4.71 -8.97
CA PHE A 49 -0.94 3.62 -8.95
C PHE A 49 -1.50 2.36 -9.58
N ASP A 50 -0.73 1.74 -10.48
CA ASP A 50 -1.02 0.39 -10.97
C ASP A 50 -0.90 -0.64 -9.85
N THR A 51 -0.02 -0.40 -8.88
CA THR A 51 0.17 -1.30 -7.75
C THR A 51 0.55 -0.56 -6.47
N ILE A 52 -0.09 -0.94 -5.36
CA ILE A 52 0.24 -0.48 -4.00
C ILE A 52 0.69 -1.68 -3.16
N TRP A 53 1.74 -1.51 -2.37
CA TRP A 53 2.22 -2.53 -1.43
C TRP A 53 2.27 -1.91 -0.05
N SER A 54 1.70 -2.57 0.95
CA SER A 54 1.73 -2.05 2.32
C SER A 54 1.77 -3.16 3.36
N ASN A 55 2.55 -2.91 4.41
CA ASN A 55 2.40 -3.57 5.70
C ASN A 55 1.78 -2.54 6.64
N PRO A 56 0.45 -2.34 6.59
CA PRO A 56 -0.18 -1.21 7.27
C PRO A 56 0.02 -1.33 8.79
N PRO A 57 0.19 -0.22 9.51
CA PRO A 57 0.58 -0.23 10.91
C PRO A 57 -0.60 -0.60 11.83
N ILE A 58 -1.00 -1.87 11.87
CA ILE A 58 -2.18 -2.40 12.58
C ILE A 58 -2.32 -2.08 14.08
N ARG A 59 -1.31 -1.48 14.72
CA ARG A 59 -1.33 -1.10 16.14
C ARG A 59 -1.66 0.37 16.40
N VAL A 60 -1.87 1.18 15.35
CA VAL A 60 -2.17 2.62 15.50
C VAL A 60 -3.59 2.89 16.00
N GLY A 61 -4.46 1.88 16.02
CA GLY A 61 -5.89 2.05 16.22
C GLY A 61 -6.65 1.68 14.95
N LYS A 62 -7.95 1.39 15.09
CA LYS A 62 -8.78 1.01 13.93
C LYS A 62 -9.06 2.20 13.04
N ASP A 63 -9.40 3.35 13.62
CA ASP A 63 -9.86 4.52 12.88
C ASP A 63 -8.71 5.15 12.08
N GLU A 64 -7.51 5.21 12.64
CA GLU A 64 -6.31 5.68 11.97
C GLU A 64 -5.89 4.71 10.85
N LEU A 65 -5.96 3.39 11.10
CA LEU A 65 -5.69 2.38 10.08
C LEU A 65 -6.69 2.48 8.92
N HIS A 66 -7.98 2.62 9.25
CA HIS A 66 -9.06 2.74 8.27
C HIS A 66 -8.89 4.01 7.43
N SER A 67 -8.60 5.14 8.08
CA SER A 67 -8.35 6.43 7.41
C SER A 67 -7.18 6.32 6.43
N LEU A 68 -6.07 5.69 6.85
CA LEU A 68 -4.93 5.43 5.98
C LEU A 68 -5.33 4.58 4.76
N LEU A 69 -6.06 3.49 4.96
CA LEU A 69 -6.47 2.62 3.85
C LEU A 69 -7.44 3.32 2.89
N LEU A 70 -8.39 4.11 3.41
CA LEU A 70 -9.32 4.90 2.60
C LEU A 70 -8.64 6.07 1.89
N GLN A 71 -7.51 6.57 2.39
CA GLN A 71 -6.71 7.58 1.69
C GLN A 71 -5.99 6.99 0.46
N TRP A 72 -5.44 5.77 0.58
CA TRP A 72 -4.54 5.21 -0.43
C TRP A 72 -5.21 4.25 -1.41
N LEU A 73 -6.14 3.40 -0.98
CA LEU A 73 -6.76 2.39 -1.86
C LEU A 73 -7.55 2.99 -3.03
N PRO A 74 -8.31 4.10 -2.88
CA PRO A 74 -9.00 4.74 -4.00
C PRO A 74 -8.06 5.23 -5.11
N ARG A 75 -6.78 5.47 -4.77
CA ARG A 75 -5.73 5.90 -5.69
C ARG A 75 -5.20 4.78 -6.58
N LEU A 76 -5.73 3.56 -6.48
CA LEU A 76 -5.48 2.55 -7.51
C LEU A 76 -6.01 3.04 -8.87
N ALA A 77 -5.19 2.88 -9.91
CA ALA A 77 -5.61 3.04 -11.29
C ALA A 77 -6.64 1.96 -11.66
N PRO A 78 -7.49 2.16 -12.68
CA PRO A 78 -8.36 1.10 -13.19
C PRO A 78 -7.57 -0.17 -13.52
N GLY A 79 -7.99 -1.31 -12.98
CA GLY A 79 -7.28 -2.58 -13.12
C GLY A 79 -6.09 -2.78 -12.17
N GLY A 80 -5.73 -1.75 -11.40
CA GLY A 80 -4.65 -1.78 -10.43
C GLY A 80 -4.96 -2.65 -9.20
N SER A 81 -3.92 -2.98 -8.44
CA SER A 81 -4.06 -3.80 -7.23
C SER A 81 -3.22 -3.34 -6.04
N ALA A 82 -3.77 -3.43 -4.84
CA ALA A 82 -3.04 -3.29 -3.60
C ALA A 82 -2.80 -4.65 -2.94
N TRP A 83 -1.62 -4.81 -2.36
CA TRP A 83 -1.17 -6.01 -1.65
C TRP A 83 -0.86 -5.63 -0.21
N LEU A 84 -1.67 -6.13 0.72
CA LEU A 84 -1.58 -5.82 2.14
C LEU A 84 -1.15 -7.06 2.91
N VAL A 85 -0.03 -6.97 3.64
CA VAL A 85 0.38 -8.03 4.57
C VAL A 85 -0.13 -7.71 5.97
N VAL A 86 -0.85 -8.66 6.57
CA VAL A 86 -1.51 -8.48 7.87
C VAL A 86 -1.26 -9.69 8.75
N GLN A 87 -0.94 -9.48 10.02
CA GLN A 87 -0.81 -10.58 10.98
C GLN A 87 -2.20 -11.16 11.31
N LYS A 88 -2.33 -12.50 11.28
CA LYS A 88 -3.61 -13.20 11.46
C LYS A 88 -4.36 -12.78 12.72
N ASN A 89 -3.63 -12.76 13.84
CA ASN A 89 -4.15 -12.49 15.17
C ASN A 89 -4.44 -11.00 15.43
N LEU A 90 -4.11 -10.13 14.48
CA LEU A 90 -4.31 -8.69 14.58
C LEU A 90 -5.40 -8.21 13.63
N GLY A 91 -6.45 -9.05 13.48
CA GLY A 91 -7.68 -8.64 12.80
C GLY A 91 -7.68 -8.78 11.29
N SER A 92 -6.91 -9.71 10.72
CA SER A 92 -6.89 -9.91 9.26
C SER A 92 -8.28 -10.22 8.65
N ASP A 93 -9.12 -11.00 9.33
CA ASP A 93 -10.49 -11.32 8.88
C ASP A 93 -11.46 -10.14 9.06
N SER A 94 -11.32 -9.37 10.13
CA SER A 94 -12.13 -8.16 10.34
C SER A 94 -11.77 -7.08 9.33
N LEU A 95 -10.47 -6.89 9.05
CA LEU A 95 -10.00 -5.90 8.09
C LEU A 95 -10.46 -6.25 6.67
N GLN A 96 -10.38 -7.52 6.28
CA GLN A 96 -10.88 -7.97 4.98
C GLN A 96 -12.39 -7.68 4.82
N ARG A 97 -13.21 -8.03 5.82
CA ARG A 97 -14.66 -7.77 5.78
C ARG A 97 -14.99 -6.29 5.76
N TRP A 98 -14.28 -5.50 6.55
CA TRP A 98 -14.46 -4.05 6.58
C TRP A 98 -14.10 -3.40 5.24
N LEU A 99 -12.94 -3.75 4.65
CA LEU A 99 -12.56 -3.26 3.32
C LEU A 99 -13.60 -3.61 2.25
N ALA A 100 -14.15 -4.83 2.29
CA ALA A 100 -15.18 -5.25 1.36
C ALA A 100 -16.54 -4.54 1.54
N ALA A 101 -16.77 -3.93 2.71
CA ALA A 101 -17.99 -3.20 3.01
C ALA A 101 -17.85 -1.69 2.72
N GLU A 102 -16.69 -1.09 2.99
CA GLU A 102 -16.45 0.35 2.80
C GLU A 102 -16.09 0.74 1.36
N LEU A 103 -15.36 -0.12 0.66
CA LEU A 103 -15.00 0.16 -0.73
C LEU A 103 -16.23 -0.06 -1.62
N ASP A 104 -16.37 0.80 -2.62
CA ASP A 104 -17.48 0.70 -3.57
C ASP A 104 -17.41 -0.58 -4.43
N SER A 105 -18.46 -0.82 -5.22
CA SER A 105 -18.59 -2.03 -6.03
C SER A 105 -17.51 -2.21 -7.11
N THR A 106 -16.69 -1.20 -7.38
CA THR A 106 -15.56 -1.29 -8.32
C THR A 106 -14.35 -1.98 -7.68
N PHE A 107 -14.36 -2.22 -6.37
CA PHE A 107 -13.29 -2.92 -5.67
C PHE A 107 -13.65 -4.36 -5.33
N THR A 108 -12.64 -5.23 -5.35
CA THR A 108 -12.75 -6.60 -4.85
C THR A 108 -11.64 -6.86 -3.85
N VAL A 109 -11.98 -7.47 -2.71
CA VAL A 109 -11.03 -7.79 -1.64
C VAL A 109 -10.97 -9.31 -1.47
N THR A 110 -9.81 -9.90 -1.76
CA THR A 110 -9.57 -11.34 -1.64
C THR A 110 -8.44 -11.65 -0.67
N ARG A 111 -8.44 -12.87 -0.15
CA ARG A 111 -7.30 -13.46 0.55
C ARG A 111 -6.47 -14.23 -0.46
N GLU A 112 -5.34 -13.67 -0.89
CA GLU A 112 -4.51 -14.34 -1.90
C GLU A 112 -3.72 -15.50 -1.31
N SER A 113 -3.10 -15.28 -0.15
CA SER A 113 -2.24 -16.30 0.45
C SER A 113 -2.20 -16.18 1.97
N THR A 114 -1.70 -17.25 2.58
CA THR A 114 -1.52 -17.35 4.02
C THR A 114 -0.24 -18.11 4.29
N SER A 115 0.68 -17.49 5.03
CA SER A 115 1.96 -18.10 5.38
C SER A 115 2.32 -17.76 6.83
N LYS A 116 2.66 -18.80 7.61
CA LYS A 116 2.91 -18.69 9.05
C LYS A 116 1.80 -17.88 9.75
N SER A 117 2.17 -16.80 10.43
CA SER A 117 1.26 -15.92 11.16
C SER A 117 0.76 -14.73 10.35
N PHE A 118 1.04 -14.68 9.04
CA PHE A 118 0.66 -13.57 8.16
C PHE A 118 -0.33 -14.01 7.08
N ARG A 119 -1.12 -13.04 6.62
CA ARG A 119 -2.07 -13.15 5.52
C ARG A 119 -1.79 -12.05 4.52
N ILE A 120 -1.88 -12.39 3.24
CA ILE A 120 -1.86 -11.42 2.15
C ILE A 120 -3.30 -11.16 1.72
N LEU A 121 -3.76 -9.94 1.91
CA LEU A 121 -5.00 -9.45 1.33
C LEU A 121 -4.67 -8.75 0.02
N ARG A 122 -5.48 -9.00 -1.00
CA ARG A 122 -5.41 -8.33 -2.28
C ARG A 122 -6.66 -7.48 -2.46
N VAL A 123 -6.48 -6.20 -2.72
CA VAL A 123 -7.55 -5.29 -3.14
C VAL A 123 -7.34 -5.02 -4.62
N ARG A 124 -8.35 -5.19 -5.45
CA ARG A 124 -8.27 -4.93 -6.89
C ARG A 124 -9.35 -3.94 -7.30
N LYS A 125 -8.99 -2.95 -8.10
CA LYS A 125 -9.94 -2.04 -8.75
C LYS A 125 -10.32 -2.59 -10.12
N ALA A 126 -11.60 -2.50 -10.48
CA ALA A 126 -12.11 -2.89 -11.79
C ALA A 126 -11.38 -2.11 -12.90
N SER A 127 -11.22 -2.74 -14.06
CA SER A 127 -10.53 -2.12 -15.20
C SER A 127 -11.38 -1.09 -15.94
N ARG A 128 -12.70 -1.17 -15.82
CA ARG A 128 -13.74 -0.25 -16.32
C ARG A 128 -15.00 -0.42 -15.51
#